data_AF-A0A956DZF8-F1
#
_entry.id   AF-A0A956DZF8-F1
#
_cell.length_a   1.000
_cell.length_b   1.000
_cell.length_c   1.000
_cell.angle_alpha   90.00
_cell.angle_beta   90.00
_cell.angle_gamma   90.00
#
_symmetry.space_group_name_H-M   'P 1'
#
loop_
_entity.id
_entity.type
_entity.pdbx_description
1 polymer ?
#
loop_
_entity_poly.entity_id
_entity_poly.type
_entity_poly.pdbx_seq_one_letter_code
_entity_poly.pdbx_strand_id
1 'polypeptide(L)'
;AGLGVRGELCERAPLGYERAGDHLPVEAAAPSQNGLRRGLEIARDLEDAAQNILAGRGAFYWEVVAGSFVSQGRSFAQLSAYAEAGIERYLIEAILDERTTEVCRFLHGKTFTVGSGLRTFERLEASPESVPDLAPWVREASDPETGRKVLFVEAGGQRTAVTEVTRSGFGSRDDRGEFGRSLTEQQLLDLGISFPPYHGLCRTTTVADVR
;
A
#
# COMPACT_ATOMS: atom_id res chain seq x y z
N ALA A 1 1.19 -62.23 -17.60
CA ALA A 1 2.53 -61.63 -17.80
C ALA A 1 2.32 -60.15 -18.09
N GLY A 2 2.80 -59.28 -17.20
CA GLY A 2 2.47 -57.86 -17.17
C GLY A 2 3.18 -57.04 -18.25
N LEU A 3 2.48 -56.01 -18.73
CA LEU A 3 2.88 -55.06 -19.76
C LEU A 3 4.09 -54.22 -19.34
N GLY A 4 5.12 -54.20 -20.17
CA GLY A 4 6.25 -53.27 -20.11
C GLY A 4 6.41 -52.59 -21.46
N VAL A 5 6.18 -51.27 -21.51
CA VAL A 5 6.54 -50.43 -22.67
C VAL A 5 7.87 -49.77 -22.34
N ARG A 6 8.94 -50.19 -23.04
CA ARG A 6 10.23 -49.51 -23.05
C ARG A 6 10.37 -48.78 -24.39
N GLY A 7 10.39 -47.45 -24.34
CA GLY A 7 10.90 -46.61 -25.42
C GLY A 7 12.43 -46.59 -25.35
N GLU A 8 13.06 -46.90 -26.48
CA GLU A 8 14.50 -46.85 -26.67
C GLU A 8 14.98 -45.44 -27.03
N LEU A 9 16.01 -45.01 -26.28
CA LEU A 9 17.27 -44.42 -26.76
C LEU A 9 17.25 -43.01 -27.37
N CYS A 10 17.59 -42.04 -26.52
CA CYS A 10 18.55 -40.99 -26.88
C CYS A 10 19.82 -41.19 -26.03
N GLU A 11 20.96 -41.13 -26.70
CA GLU A 11 22.28 -41.58 -26.29
C GLU A 11 22.94 -40.78 -25.14
N ARG A 12 23.38 -41.54 -24.13
CA ARG A 12 24.74 -41.58 -23.53
C ARG A 12 25.55 -40.26 -23.41
N ALA A 13 25.91 -39.93 -22.17
CA ALA A 13 27.29 -40.11 -21.68
C ALA A 13 27.36 -40.19 -20.12
N PRO A 14 28.32 -40.95 -19.53
CA PRO A 14 28.28 -41.36 -18.12
C PRO A 14 29.33 -40.68 -17.21
N LEU A 15 28.92 -40.59 -15.94
CA LEU A 15 29.62 -40.68 -14.64
C LEU A 15 31.16 -40.87 -14.60
N GLY A 16 31.81 -40.12 -13.71
CA GLY A 16 33.13 -40.46 -13.14
C GLY A 16 33.69 -39.40 -12.19
N TYR A 17 33.89 -39.77 -10.93
CA TYR A 17 34.39 -38.96 -9.81
C TYR A 17 35.90 -39.18 -9.63
N GLU A 18 36.72 -38.13 -9.56
CA GLU A 18 38.06 -38.13 -8.95
C GLU A 18 38.28 -36.82 -8.18
N ARG A 19 38.73 -36.93 -6.91
CA ARG A 19 39.21 -35.78 -6.11
C ARG A 19 40.60 -35.38 -6.56
N ALA A 20 40.81 -34.10 -6.78
CA ALA A 20 42.10 -33.46 -6.59
C ALA A 20 41.87 -32.15 -5.82
N GLY A 21 42.18 -32.16 -4.53
CA GLY A 21 42.56 -30.92 -3.88
C GLY A 21 43.97 -30.60 -4.36
N ASP A 22 44.17 -29.41 -4.92
CA ASP A 22 45.31 -28.54 -4.64
C ASP A 22 45.33 -27.32 -5.57
N HIS A 23 45.37 -26.15 -4.93
CA HIS A 23 45.83 -24.85 -5.42
C HIS A 23 45.02 -24.13 -6.53
N LEU A 24 43.89 -23.53 -6.16
CA LEU A 24 43.60 -22.19 -6.69
C LEU A 24 44.42 -21.20 -5.86
N PRO A 25 45.33 -20.40 -6.46
CA PRO A 25 45.90 -19.28 -5.74
C PRO A 25 44.75 -18.31 -5.47
N VAL A 26 44.34 -18.20 -4.21
CA VAL A 26 43.65 -17.01 -3.73
C VAL A 26 44.71 -15.92 -3.72
N GLU A 27 45.03 -15.38 -4.88
CA GLU A 27 45.51 -14.00 -4.92
C GLU A 27 44.32 -13.18 -4.44
N ALA A 28 44.33 -12.85 -3.15
CA ALA A 28 43.62 -11.70 -2.64
C ALA A 28 44.21 -10.50 -3.39
N ALA A 29 43.68 -10.22 -4.59
CA ALA A 29 44.01 -9.04 -5.34
C ALA A 29 43.73 -7.87 -4.41
N ALA A 30 44.80 -7.21 -3.96
CA ALA A 30 44.69 -5.99 -3.18
C ALA A 30 43.69 -5.08 -3.92
N PRO A 31 42.63 -4.60 -3.25
CA PRO A 31 41.60 -3.84 -3.94
C PRO A 31 42.29 -2.69 -4.67
N SER A 32 42.18 -2.66 -6.00
CA SER A 32 42.86 -1.65 -6.80
C SER A 32 42.45 -0.28 -6.27
N GLN A 33 43.36 0.70 -6.27
CA GLN A 33 43.01 2.05 -5.80
C GLN A 33 41.79 2.62 -6.51
N ASN A 34 41.55 2.18 -7.76
CA ASN A 34 40.35 2.51 -8.53
C ASN A 34 39.08 1.85 -7.96
N GLY A 35 39.16 0.60 -7.50
CA GLY A 35 38.07 -0.11 -6.82
C GLY A 35 37.76 0.43 -5.41
N LEU A 36 38.80 0.77 -4.63
CA LEU A 36 38.63 1.46 -3.33
C LEU A 36 37.98 2.84 -3.51
N ARG A 37 38.44 3.61 -4.49
CA ARG A 37 37.88 4.93 -4.80
C ARG A 37 36.41 4.83 -5.23
N ARG A 38 36.08 3.88 -6.11
CA ARG A 38 34.70 3.63 -6.54
C ARG A 38 33.81 3.12 -5.39
N GLY A 39 34.35 2.30 -4.49
CA GLY A 39 33.65 1.86 -3.28
C GLY A 39 33.37 3.00 -2.30
N LEU A 40 34.32 3.92 -2.13
CA LEU A 40 34.15 5.12 -1.30
C LEU A 40 33.17 6.12 -1.93
N GLU A 41 33.12 6.22 -3.26
CA GLU A 41 32.12 7.00 -3.99
C GLU A 41 30.71 6.42 -3.77
N ILE A 42 30.52 5.10 -3.92
CA ILE A 42 29.24 4.44 -3.63
C ILE A 42 28.82 4.61 -2.17
N ALA A 43 29.77 4.51 -1.22
CA ALA A 43 29.48 4.71 0.20
C ALA A 43 29.05 6.15 0.50
N ARG A 44 29.68 7.14 -0.14
CA ARG A 44 29.28 8.56 -0.02
C ARG A 44 27.94 8.84 -0.67
N ASP A 45 27.67 8.29 -1.86
CA ASP A 45 26.38 8.44 -2.52
C ASP A 45 25.25 7.82 -1.68
N LEU A 46 25.52 6.68 -1.03
CA LEU A 46 24.60 6.04 -0.10
C LEU A 46 24.40 6.88 1.17
N GLU A 47 25.49 7.43 1.74
CA GLU A 47 25.43 8.31 2.90
C GLU A 47 24.64 9.59 2.60
N ASP A 48 24.91 10.25 1.46
CA ASP A 48 24.22 11.45 1.02
C ASP A 48 22.73 11.18 0.74
N ALA A 49 22.41 10.06 0.09
CA ALA A 49 21.02 9.64 -0.12
C ALA A 49 20.32 9.35 1.21
N ALA A 50 21.00 8.65 2.13
CA ALA A 50 20.46 8.31 3.45
C ALA A 50 20.29 9.54 4.35
N GLN A 51 21.22 10.50 4.35
CA GLN A 51 21.09 11.73 5.13
C GLN A 51 19.92 12.58 4.66
N ASN A 52 19.75 12.73 3.34
CA ASN A 52 18.64 13.50 2.76
C ASN A 52 17.27 12.84 2.95
N ILE A 53 17.21 11.51 2.97
CA ILE A 53 15.95 10.75 3.10
C ILE A 53 15.60 10.46 4.56
N LEU A 54 16.60 10.10 5.38
CA LEU A 54 16.40 9.56 6.73
C LEU A 54 16.72 10.56 7.83
N ALA A 55 17.85 11.26 7.75
CA ALA A 55 18.33 12.11 8.85
C ALA A 55 17.57 13.45 8.97
N GLY A 56 16.96 13.92 7.88
CA GLY A 56 16.15 15.15 7.87
C GLY A 56 14.69 14.99 8.31
N ARG A 57 14.23 13.77 8.63
CA ARG A 57 12.82 13.48 8.95
C ARG A 57 12.61 13.32 10.45
N GLY A 58 11.69 14.09 11.03
CA GLY A 58 11.32 13.97 12.44
C GLY A 58 10.51 12.71 12.76
N ALA A 59 10.42 12.34 14.04
CA ALA A 59 9.73 11.13 14.51
C ALA A 59 8.30 10.99 13.96
N PHE A 60 7.54 12.09 13.88
CA PHE A 60 6.18 12.10 13.36
C PHE A 60 6.06 11.60 11.90
N TYR A 61 7.06 11.88 11.05
CA TYR A 61 7.07 11.35 9.68
C TYR A 61 7.14 9.82 9.71
N TRP A 62 8.00 9.25 10.56
CA TRP A 62 8.15 7.82 10.71
C TRP A 62 6.92 7.16 11.35
N GLU A 63 6.25 7.83 12.27
CA GLU A 63 4.96 7.39 12.82
C GLU A 63 3.88 7.31 11.74
N VAL A 64 3.82 8.29 10.82
CA VAL A 64 2.89 8.28 9.69
C VAL A 64 3.19 7.13 8.73
N VAL A 65 4.46 6.91 8.38
CA VAL A 65 4.87 5.81 7.49
C VAL A 65 4.54 4.45 8.12
N ALA A 66 4.95 4.24 9.37
CA ALA A 66 4.68 2.99 10.09
C ALA A 66 3.18 2.77 10.31
N GLY A 67 2.45 3.81 10.70
CA GLY A 67 1.00 3.77 10.93
C GLY A 67 0.22 3.41 9.67
N SER A 68 0.60 3.98 8.52
CA SER A 68 -0.01 3.65 7.22
C SER A 68 0.23 2.18 6.86
N PHE A 69 1.47 1.69 7.01
CA PHE A 69 1.80 0.30 6.68
C PHE A 69 1.05 -0.71 7.55
N VAL A 70 1.04 -0.51 8.88
CA VAL A 70 0.30 -1.37 9.81
C VAL A 70 -1.20 -1.35 9.51
N SER A 71 -1.77 -0.17 9.22
CA SER A 71 -3.19 -0.04 8.89
C SER A 71 -3.55 -0.76 7.59
N GLN A 72 -2.67 -0.69 6.58
CA GLN A 72 -2.88 -1.39 5.31
C GLN A 72 -2.84 -2.92 5.50
N GLY A 73 -1.88 -3.42 6.27
CA GLY A 73 -1.80 -4.84 6.62
C GLY A 73 -3.03 -5.35 7.39
N ARG A 74 -3.54 -4.53 8.32
CA ARG A 74 -4.80 -4.82 9.03
C ARG A 74 -5.98 -4.93 8.06
N SER A 75 -6.13 -3.98 7.14
CA SER A 75 -7.23 -4.00 6.18
C SER A 75 -7.17 -5.20 5.26
N PHE A 76 -5.99 -5.57 4.78
CA PHE A 76 -5.80 -6.79 4.00
C PHE A 76 -6.25 -8.02 4.79
N ALA A 77 -5.74 -8.19 6.02
CA ALA A 77 -6.11 -9.32 6.86
C ALA A 77 -7.62 -9.40 7.15
N GLN A 78 -8.28 -8.26 7.41
CA GLN A 78 -9.72 -8.21 7.62
C GLN A 78 -10.50 -8.64 6.37
N LEU A 79 -10.14 -8.13 5.19
CA LEU A 79 -10.83 -8.49 3.94
C LEU A 79 -10.60 -9.95 3.55
N SER A 80 -9.39 -10.48 3.75
CA SER A 80 -9.10 -11.90 3.53
C SER A 80 -9.93 -12.78 4.46
N ALA A 81 -10.04 -12.43 5.75
CA ALA A 81 -10.89 -13.15 6.68
C ALA A 81 -12.38 -13.09 6.29
N TYR A 82 -12.85 -11.96 5.75
CA TYR A 82 -14.22 -11.88 5.21
C TYR A 82 -14.42 -12.80 4.01
N ALA A 83 -13.45 -12.86 3.10
CA ALA A 83 -13.52 -13.77 1.95
C ALA A 83 -13.54 -15.24 2.38
N GLU A 84 -12.68 -15.63 3.33
CA GLU A 84 -12.66 -16.99 3.89
C GLU A 84 -13.98 -17.37 4.58
N ALA A 85 -14.65 -16.40 5.21
CA ALA A 85 -15.94 -16.57 5.85
C ALA A 85 -17.14 -16.49 4.87
N GLY A 86 -16.91 -16.28 3.56
CA GLY A 86 -17.98 -16.13 2.57
C GLY A 86 -18.76 -14.81 2.69
N ILE A 87 -18.21 -13.80 3.36
CA ILE A 87 -18.81 -12.47 3.48
C ILE A 87 -18.53 -11.70 2.19
N GLU A 88 -19.59 -11.19 1.55
CA GLU A 88 -19.49 -10.52 0.25
C GLU A 88 -19.22 -9.02 0.37
N ARG A 89 -19.66 -8.40 1.45
CA ARG A 89 -19.65 -6.94 1.65
C ARG A 89 -19.11 -6.54 3.00
N TYR A 90 -18.53 -5.36 3.05
CA TYR A 90 -18.10 -4.71 4.29
C TYR A 90 -18.52 -3.25 4.27
N LEU A 91 -18.69 -2.69 5.46
CA LEU A 91 -18.92 -1.27 5.67
C LEU A 91 -17.71 -0.64 6.35
N ILE A 92 -17.50 0.64 6.08
CA ILE A 92 -16.43 1.44 6.68
C ILE A 92 -16.89 1.97 8.05
N GLU A 93 -16.15 1.64 9.10
CA GLU A 93 -16.43 2.07 10.46
C GLU A 93 -15.31 2.98 10.98
N ALA A 94 -15.56 4.29 10.91
CA ALA A 94 -14.73 5.29 11.56
C ALA A 94 -15.05 5.42 13.06
N ILE A 95 -14.05 5.79 13.88
CA ILE A 95 -14.19 5.97 15.33
C ILE A 95 -15.14 7.13 15.70
N LEU A 96 -15.25 8.15 14.83
CA LEU A 96 -16.06 9.36 15.02
C LEU A 96 -15.78 10.14 16.33
N ASP A 97 -14.58 10.05 16.88
CA ASP A 97 -14.13 10.93 17.98
C ASP A 97 -13.69 12.31 17.48
N GLU A 98 -13.29 13.20 18.39
CA GLU A 98 -12.87 14.57 18.08
C GLU A 98 -11.67 14.65 17.12
N ARG A 99 -10.86 13.57 17.06
CA ARG A 99 -9.68 13.44 16.20
C ARG A 99 -9.98 12.82 14.84
N THR A 100 -11.20 12.37 14.59
CA THR A 100 -11.60 11.76 13.32
C THR A 100 -11.69 12.84 12.23
N THR A 101 -10.92 12.67 11.17
CA THR A 101 -10.79 13.60 10.03
C THR A 101 -12.03 13.57 9.13
N GLU A 102 -12.19 14.58 8.27
CA GLU A 102 -13.35 14.70 7.38
C GLU A 102 -13.46 13.51 6.42
N VAL A 103 -12.35 13.01 5.88
CA VAL A 103 -12.39 11.83 5.00
C VAL A 103 -12.92 10.59 5.72
N CYS A 104 -12.50 10.34 6.96
CA CYS A 104 -12.99 9.20 7.71
C CYS A 104 -14.48 9.34 8.05
N ARG A 105 -14.94 10.55 8.39
CA ARG A 105 -16.36 10.82 8.63
C ARG A 105 -17.20 10.70 7.35
N PHE A 106 -16.67 11.16 6.22
CA PHE A 106 -17.31 11.03 4.92
C PHE A 106 -17.51 9.56 4.56
N LEU A 107 -16.45 8.75 4.71
CA LEU A 107 -16.46 7.34 4.34
C LEU A 107 -17.21 6.46 5.34
N HIS A 108 -17.36 6.89 6.60
CA HIS A 108 -18.12 6.16 7.62
C HIS A 108 -19.53 5.76 7.10
N GLY A 109 -19.86 4.48 7.23
CA GLY A 109 -21.12 3.89 6.80
C GLY A 109 -21.22 3.57 5.30
N LYS A 110 -20.22 3.91 4.47
CA LYS A 110 -20.17 3.47 3.08
C LYS A 110 -19.82 1.99 2.99
N THR A 111 -20.30 1.33 1.95
CA THR A 111 -20.19 -0.11 1.75
C THR A 111 -19.47 -0.44 0.45
N PHE A 112 -18.71 -1.54 0.46
CA PHE A 112 -17.97 -2.03 -0.68
C PHE A 112 -17.99 -3.56 -0.70
N THR A 113 -17.62 -4.16 -1.84
CA THR A 113 -17.51 -5.62 -1.94
C THR A 113 -16.12 -6.09 -1.50
N VAL A 114 -16.06 -7.24 -0.83
CA VAL A 114 -14.80 -7.87 -0.42
C VAL A 114 -13.94 -8.17 -1.65
N GLY A 115 -14.54 -8.74 -2.69
CA GLY A 115 -13.83 -9.05 -3.93
C GLY A 115 -13.20 -7.83 -4.62
N SER A 116 -13.88 -6.68 -4.62
CA SER A 116 -13.28 -5.46 -5.19
C SER A 116 -12.13 -4.90 -4.34
N GLY A 117 -12.22 -5.01 -3.01
CA GLY A 117 -11.13 -4.63 -2.11
C GLY A 117 -9.89 -5.50 -2.29
N LEU A 118 -10.06 -6.83 -2.32
CA LEU A 118 -8.96 -7.79 -2.52
C LEU A 118 -8.27 -7.60 -3.88
N ARG A 119 -9.03 -7.37 -4.96
CA ARG A 119 -8.44 -7.04 -6.27
C ARG A 119 -7.56 -5.80 -6.25
N THR A 120 -7.83 -4.84 -5.38
CA THR A 120 -6.96 -3.66 -5.25
C THR A 120 -5.65 -4.01 -4.54
N PHE A 121 -5.67 -4.88 -3.53
CA PHE A 121 -4.44 -5.40 -2.92
C PHE A 121 -3.58 -6.18 -3.92
N GLU A 122 -4.19 -7.05 -4.72
CA GLU A 122 -3.48 -7.79 -5.79
C GLU A 122 -2.77 -6.84 -6.77
N ARG A 123 -3.44 -5.74 -7.16
CA ARG A 123 -2.83 -4.71 -8.03
C ARG A 123 -1.69 -3.96 -7.34
N LEU A 124 -1.85 -3.63 -6.06
CA LEU A 124 -0.80 -2.96 -5.27
C LEU A 124 0.44 -3.84 -5.09
N GLU A 125 0.25 -5.14 -4.89
CA GLU A 125 1.33 -6.12 -4.78
C GLU A 125 2.05 -6.32 -6.13
N ALA A 126 1.29 -6.41 -7.23
CA ALA A 126 1.85 -6.59 -8.57
C ALA A 126 2.58 -5.33 -9.10
N SER A 127 2.24 -4.15 -8.59
CA SER A 127 2.75 -2.85 -9.09
C SER A 127 2.93 -1.84 -7.96
N PRO A 128 3.89 -2.06 -7.04
CA PRO A 128 4.08 -1.22 -5.85
C PRO A 128 4.49 0.23 -6.18
N GLU A 129 5.11 0.47 -7.33
CA GLU A 129 5.41 1.82 -7.83
C GLU A 129 4.16 2.63 -8.19
N SER A 130 3.03 1.94 -8.42
CA SER A 130 1.74 2.54 -8.79
C SER A 130 0.84 2.86 -7.59
N VAL A 131 1.34 2.70 -6.35
CA VAL A 131 0.60 3.01 -5.11
C VAL A 131 -0.08 4.39 -5.13
N PRO A 132 0.56 5.49 -5.59
CA PRO A 132 -0.09 6.80 -5.61
C PRO A 132 -1.37 6.85 -6.45
N ASP A 133 -1.47 6.01 -7.48
CA ASP A 133 -2.62 5.96 -8.38
C ASP A 133 -3.65 4.90 -7.96
N LEU A 134 -3.18 3.78 -7.41
CA LEU A 134 -4.04 2.65 -7.02
C LEU A 134 -4.69 2.82 -5.64
N ALA A 135 -4.05 3.55 -4.74
CA ALA A 135 -4.54 3.85 -3.39
C ALA A 135 -4.15 5.28 -2.96
N PRO A 136 -4.64 6.31 -3.68
CA PRO A 136 -4.31 7.69 -3.39
C PRO A 136 -4.80 8.10 -2.00
N TRP A 137 -4.01 8.93 -1.33
CA TRP A 137 -4.48 9.61 -0.12
C TRP A 137 -5.51 10.68 -0.47
N VAL A 138 -6.62 10.68 0.25
CA VAL A 138 -7.58 11.77 0.15
C VAL A 138 -7.01 13.00 0.86
N ARG A 139 -7.02 14.12 0.16
CA ARG A 139 -6.49 15.42 0.59
C ARG A 139 -7.63 16.40 0.82
N GLU A 140 -7.35 17.44 1.60
CA GLU A 140 -8.28 18.54 1.88
C GLU A 140 -7.73 19.83 1.28
N ALA A 141 -8.60 20.64 0.68
CA ALA A 141 -8.32 22.02 0.31
C ALA A 141 -9.54 22.89 0.60
N SER A 142 -9.33 24.19 0.76
CA SER A 142 -10.44 25.16 0.79
C SER A 142 -10.82 25.55 -0.63
N ASP A 143 -12.12 25.54 -0.92
CA ASP A 143 -12.69 26.11 -2.12
C ASP A 143 -12.60 27.65 -2.04
N PRO A 144 -12.02 28.32 -3.06
CA PRO A 144 -11.77 29.76 -3.00
C PRO A 144 -13.04 30.61 -3.12
N GLU A 145 -14.12 30.07 -3.71
CA GLU A 145 -15.37 30.82 -3.92
C GLU A 145 -16.28 30.73 -2.70
N THR A 146 -16.42 29.53 -2.13
CA THR A 146 -17.34 29.24 -1.03
C THR A 146 -16.66 29.24 0.34
N GLY A 147 -15.32 29.15 0.39
CA GLY A 147 -14.54 28.99 1.61
C GLY A 147 -14.69 27.61 2.28
N ARG A 148 -15.48 26.70 1.70
CA ARG A 148 -15.75 25.37 2.26
C ARG A 148 -14.59 24.42 2.00
N LYS A 149 -14.45 23.39 2.84
CA LYS A 149 -13.48 22.33 2.58
C LYS A 149 -13.97 21.42 1.47
N VAL A 150 -13.07 21.02 0.60
CA VAL A 150 -13.28 20.03 -0.45
C VAL A 150 -12.28 18.89 -0.27
N LEU A 151 -12.81 17.67 -0.21
CA LEU A 151 -12.02 16.45 -0.26
C LEU A 151 -11.70 16.13 -1.70
N PHE A 152 -10.45 15.78 -2.01
CA PHE A 152 -10.03 15.44 -3.37
C PHE A 152 -8.94 14.36 -3.34
N VAL A 153 -8.73 13.71 -4.48
CA VAL A 153 -7.59 12.83 -4.74
C VAL A 153 -6.80 13.33 -5.94
N GLU A 154 -5.52 12.98 -5.95
CA GLU A 154 -4.63 13.18 -7.10
C GLU A 154 -4.15 11.79 -7.53
N ALA A 155 -4.60 11.32 -8.68
CA ALA A 155 -4.26 10.02 -9.26
C ALA A 155 -4.18 10.16 -10.78
N GLY A 156 -3.21 9.51 -11.41
CA GLY A 156 -2.97 9.58 -12.86
C GLY A 156 -2.68 11.01 -13.35
N GLY A 157 -2.12 11.86 -12.50
CA GLY A 157 -1.88 13.28 -12.79
C GLY A 157 -3.15 14.14 -12.82
N GLN A 158 -4.31 13.60 -12.45
CA GLN A 158 -5.58 14.32 -12.41
C GLN A 158 -6.05 14.53 -10.98
N ARG A 159 -6.55 15.74 -10.72
CA ARG A 159 -7.21 16.08 -9.45
C ARG A 159 -8.70 15.86 -9.58
N THR A 160 -9.25 14.97 -8.76
CA THR A 160 -10.68 14.63 -8.74
C THR A 160 -11.29 15.03 -7.41
N ALA A 161 -12.32 15.88 -7.45
CA ALA A 161 -13.10 16.23 -6.27
C ALA A 161 -13.95 15.03 -5.82
N VAL A 162 -13.86 14.70 -4.54
CA VAL A 162 -14.57 13.58 -3.91
C VAL A 162 -15.89 14.05 -3.31
N THR A 163 -15.85 15.11 -2.51
CA THR A 163 -17.02 15.75 -1.92
C THR A 163 -16.67 17.14 -1.37
N GLU A 164 -17.67 18.02 -1.32
CA GLU A 164 -17.63 19.21 -0.47
C GLU A 164 -18.04 18.83 0.96
N VAL A 165 -17.43 19.45 1.97
CA VAL A 165 -17.84 19.42 3.37
C VAL A 165 -18.73 20.64 3.64
N THR A 166 -20.04 20.43 3.75
CA THR A 166 -21.02 21.50 3.97
C THR A 166 -21.13 21.87 5.45
N ARG A 167 -20.90 20.91 6.36
CA ARG A 167 -20.69 21.14 7.79
C ARG A 167 -19.60 20.19 8.30
N SER A 168 -18.55 20.75 8.88
CA SER A 168 -17.50 19.97 9.52
C SER A 168 -18.01 19.34 10.83
N GLY A 169 -17.78 18.03 11.01
CA GLY A 169 -17.94 17.35 12.29
C GLY A 169 -16.63 17.25 13.08
N PHE A 170 -15.52 17.73 12.52
CA PHE A 170 -14.19 17.65 13.14
C PHE A 170 -14.15 18.38 14.49
N GLY A 171 -13.47 17.78 15.47
CA GLY A 171 -13.45 18.28 16.84
C GLY A 171 -14.67 17.87 17.69
N SER A 172 -15.65 17.19 17.09
CA SER A 172 -16.84 16.68 17.79
C SER A 172 -16.88 15.15 17.81
N ARG A 173 -17.39 14.62 18.91
CA ARG A 173 -17.65 13.19 19.08
C ARG A 173 -19.01 12.81 18.49
N ASP A 174 -19.05 11.67 17.80
CA ASP A 174 -20.23 11.06 17.17
C ASP A 174 -20.92 11.94 16.10
N ASP A 175 -20.37 13.12 15.76
CA ASP A 175 -20.87 13.97 14.68
C ASP A 175 -20.18 13.63 13.37
N ARG A 176 -20.91 13.04 12.43
CA ARG A 176 -20.38 12.75 11.10
C ARG A 176 -20.08 14.03 10.29
N GLY A 177 -20.66 15.17 10.65
CA GLY A 177 -20.73 16.33 9.76
C GLY A 177 -21.71 16.12 8.61
N GLU A 178 -21.72 17.06 7.67
CA GLU A 178 -22.53 17.03 6.46
C GLU A 178 -21.65 17.22 5.23
N PHE A 179 -22.00 16.48 4.19
CA PHE A 179 -21.29 16.46 2.92
C PHE A 179 -22.27 16.80 1.81
N GLY A 180 -21.78 17.59 0.85
CA GLY A 180 -22.57 18.00 -0.31
C GLY A 180 -22.71 16.90 -1.35
N ARG A 181 -22.82 17.29 -2.62
CA ARG A 181 -22.78 16.33 -3.73
C ARG A 181 -21.44 15.59 -3.70
N SER A 182 -21.49 14.28 -3.60
CA SER A 182 -20.33 13.42 -3.48
C SER A 182 -20.27 12.36 -4.57
N LEU A 183 -19.10 11.78 -4.77
CA LEU A 183 -18.95 10.56 -5.57
C LEU A 183 -19.74 9.39 -4.97
N THR A 184 -20.21 8.51 -5.86
CA THR A 184 -20.83 7.22 -5.51
C THR A 184 -19.80 6.22 -4.99
N GLU A 185 -20.23 5.16 -4.32
CA GLU A 185 -19.33 4.10 -3.83
C GLU A 185 -18.55 3.43 -4.97
N GLN A 186 -19.18 3.22 -6.13
CA GLN A 186 -18.48 2.71 -7.31
C GLN A 186 -17.39 3.66 -7.79
N GLN A 187 -17.68 4.96 -7.87
CA GLN A 187 -16.68 5.96 -8.27
C GLN A 187 -15.54 6.08 -7.24
N LEU A 188 -15.83 5.92 -5.94
CA LEU A 188 -14.81 5.89 -4.90
C LEU A 188 -13.90 4.66 -5.05
N LEU A 189 -14.49 3.49 -5.31
CA LEU A 189 -13.76 2.26 -5.59
C LEU A 189 -12.85 2.39 -6.82
N ASP A 190 -13.35 2.98 -7.91
CA ASP A 190 -12.59 3.18 -9.15
C ASP A 190 -11.38 4.11 -8.93
N LEU A 191 -11.47 5.02 -7.95
CA LEU A 191 -10.39 5.90 -7.50
C LEU A 191 -9.47 5.26 -6.44
N GLY A 192 -9.65 3.98 -6.11
CA GLY A 192 -8.86 3.30 -5.08
C GLY A 192 -9.28 3.60 -3.63
N ILE A 193 -10.37 4.34 -3.43
CA ILE A 193 -10.88 4.75 -2.11
C ILE A 193 -11.93 3.75 -1.63
N SER A 194 -11.50 2.56 -1.18
CA SER A 194 -12.43 1.50 -0.78
C SER A 194 -12.15 0.86 0.59
N PHE A 195 -10.93 0.94 1.11
CA PHE A 195 -10.57 0.42 2.42
C PHE A 195 -9.53 1.34 3.10
N PRO A 196 -9.45 1.35 4.45
CA PRO A 196 -8.44 2.14 5.14
C PRO A 196 -7.02 1.58 4.91
N PRO A 197 -5.95 2.38 5.04
CA PRO A 197 -5.94 3.75 5.54
C PRO A 197 -6.27 4.79 4.48
N TYR A 198 -6.99 5.84 4.88
CA TYR A 198 -7.26 7.01 4.01
C TYR A 198 -6.26 8.16 4.23
N HIS A 199 -5.45 8.05 5.30
CA HIS A 199 -4.41 8.98 5.69
C HIS A 199 -3.44 8.32 6.69
N GLY A 200 -2.28 8.94 6.94
CA GLY A 200 -1.16 8.35 7.70
C GLY A 200 -1.45 7.76 9.08
N LEU A 201 -2.36 8.37 9.85
CA LEU A 201 -2.73 7.92 11.22
C LEU A 201 -4.20 7.47 11.28
N CYS A 202 -4.64 6.72 10.26
CA CYS A 202 -6.01 6.23 10.14
C CYS A 202 -6.32 5.22 11.25
N ARG A 203 -7.44 5.43 11.95
CA ARG A 203 -8.00 4.49 12.95
C ARG A 203 -9.31 3.86 12.51
N THR A 204 -9.79 4.23 11.32
CA THR A 204 -10.96 3.63 10.68
C THR A 204 -10.68 2.18 10.34
N THR A 205 -11.70 1.35 10.49
CA THR A 205 -11.66 -0.08 10.19
C THR A 205 -12.82 -0.46 9.27
N THR A 206 -12.87 -1.73 8.89
CA THR A 206 -14.01 -2.32 8.20
C THR A 206 -14.72 -3.26 9.16
N VAL A 207 -16.04 -3.38 8.99
CA VAL A 207 -16.85 -4.43 9.63
C VAL A 207 -17.68 -5.14 8.57
N ALA A 208 -17.95 -6.43 8.79
CA ALA A 208 -18.75 -7.23 7.87
C ALA A 208 -20.16 -6.65 7.73
N ASP A 209 -20.61 -6.48 6.49
CA ASP A 209 -21.97 -6.07 6.17
C ASP A 209 -22.79 -7.32 5.82
N VAL A 210 -23.40 -7.90 6.83
CA VAL A 210 -24.15 -9.17 6.77
C VAL A 210 -25.66 -8.97 6.64
N ARG A 211 -26.08 -7.77 6.24
CA ARG A 211 -27.50 -7.39 6.16
C ARG A 211 -28.16 -7.84 4.86
#